data_AF-A0A7S1MUY8-F1
#
_entry.id   AF-A0A7S1MUY8-F1
#
_cell.length_a   1.000
_cell.length_b   1.000
_cell.length_c   1.000
_cell.angle_alpha   90.00
_cell.angle_beta   90.00
_cell.angle_gamma   90.00
#
_symmetry.space_group_name_H-M   'P 1'
#
loop_
_entity.id
_entity.type
_entity.pdbx_description
1 polymer ?
#
loop_
_entity_poly.entity_id
_entity_poly.type
_entity_poly.pdbx_seq_one_letter_code
_entity_poly.pdbx_strand_id
1 'polypeptide(L)'
;RRALLGYLESARRRGFEQLYIWALPPSDLHHDYIFHMRPIAQHCPKSHELDRWYIKLLDVAKDERIIESYESNAQTDQIPADQPRAKPLPSSLFGESGEPQSFKNTPQFPRGPMLMAMESVLIEQSQLDAPQS
;
A
#
# COMPACT_ATOMS: atom_id res chain seq x y z
N ARG A 1 -0.22 -10.53 15.16
CA ARG A 1 0.39 -11.41 14.12
C ARG A 1 -0.48 -12.63 13.80
N ARG A 2 -0.75 -13.56 14.74
CA ARG A 2 -1.54 -14.78 14.47
C ARG A 2 -2.92 -14.54 13.84
N ALA A 3 -3.64 -13.51 14.29
CA ALA A 3 -4.93 -13.14 13.71
C ALA A 3 -4.85 -12.81 12.21
N LEU A 4 -3.83 -12.04 11.79
CA LEU A 4 -3.63 -11.70 10.37
C LEU A 4 -3.18 -12.91 9.55
N LEU A 5 -2.29 -13.76 10.07
CA LEU A 5 -1.89 -14.99 9.37
C LEU A 5 -3.11 -15.90 9.11
N GLY A 6 -3.97 -16.09 10.13
CA GLY A 6 -5.20 -16.86 9.98
C GLY A 6 -6.19 -16.20 8.99
N TYR A 7 -6.23 -14.87 8.92
CA TYR A 7 -7.01 -14.16 7.92
C TYR A 7 -6.50 -14.41 6.51
N LEU A 8 -5.19 -14.29 6.26
CA LEU A 8 -4.56 -14.56 4.96
C LEU A 8 -4.86 -15.99 4.50
N GLU A 9 -4.71 -16.95 5.40
CA GLU A 9 -4.96 -18.36 5.11
C GLU A 9 -6.45 -18.63 4.83
N SER A 10 -7.36 -18.03 5.60
CA SER A 10 -8.80 -18.10 5.34
C SER A 10 -9.17 -17.46 4.00
N ALA A 11 -8.58 -16.32 3.65
CA ALA A 11 -8.82 -15.65 2.37
C ALA A 11 -8.36 -16.54 1.20
N ARG A 12 -7.15 -17.11 1.27
CA ARG A 12 -6.66 -18.06 0.27
C ARG A 12 -7.59 -19.26 0.09
N ARG A 13 -8.06 -19.87 1.20
CA ARG A 13 -9.00 -21.01 1.12
C ARG A 13 -10.34 -20.66 0.47
N ARG A 14 -10.75 -19.40 0.52
CA ARG A 14 -11.99 -18.91 -0.12
C ARG A 14 -11.80 -18.54 -1.59
N GLY A 15 -10.59 -18.67 -2.13
CA GLY A 15 -10.29 -18.40 -3.54
C GLY A 15 -9.84 -16.97 -3.84
N PHE A 16 -9.47 -16.17 -2.83
CA PHE A 16 -8.85 -14.87 -3.08
C PHE A 16 -7.40 -15.06 -3.55
N GLU A 17 -7.07 -14.52 -4.72
CA GLU A 17 -5.74 -14.66 -5.34
C GLU A 17 -4.75 -13.58 -4.90
N GLN A 18 -5.24 -12.37 -4.62
CA GLN A 18 -4.43 -11.21 -4.29
C GLN A 18 -4.99 -10.47 -3.07
N LEU A 19 -4.09 -9.84 -2.31
CA LEU A 19 -4.43 -9.01 -1.15
C LEU A 19 -3.53 -7.78 -1.14
N TYR A 20 -4.12 -6.66 -0.74
CA TYR A 20 -3.46 -5.35 -0.73
C TYR A 20 -3.48 -4.79 0.69
N ILE A 21 -2.31 -4.45 1.21
CA ILE A 21 -2.16 -3.83 2.53
C ILE A 21 -1.73 -2.39 2.32
N TRP A 22 -2.49 -1.46 2.91
CA TRP A 22 -2.04 -0.10 3.07
C TRP A 22 -1.46 0.09 4.47
N ALA A 23 -0.14 0.21 4.55
CA ALA A 23 0.55 0.53 5.79
C ALA A 23 0.56 2.06 5.97
N LEU A 24 -0.39 2.58 6.76
CA LEU A 24 -0.39 3.96 7.21
C LEU A 24 -0.51 3.96 8.74
N PRO A 25 0.47 4.48 9.49
CA PRO A 25 0.28 4.69 10.91
C PRO A 25 -0.67 5.88 11.12
N PRO A 26 -1.47 5.86 12.20
CA PRO A 26 -2.27 7.02 12.56
C PRO A 26 -1.36 8.17 13.00
N SER A 27 -1.64 9.39 12.54
CA SER A 27 -0.90 10.59 12.93
C SER A 27 -0.98 10.85 14.44
N ASP A 28 0.04 11.50 15.00
CA ASP A 28 0.30 11.62 16.44
C ASP A 28 -0.76 12.38 17.27
N LEU A 29 -1.77 12.99 16.64
CA LEU A 29 -2.84 13.69 17.34
C LEU A 29 -4.23 13.35 16.76
N HIS A 30 -5.09 12.75 17.60
CA HIS A 30 -6.54 12.52 17.40
C HIS A 30 -7.00 11.67 16.21
N HIS A 31 -6.10 10.94 15.55
CA HIS A 31 -6.48 9.98 14.52
C HIS A 31 -6.56 8.57 15.12
N ASP A 32 -7.78 8.14 15.45
CA ASP A 32 -8.06 6.78 15.89
C ASP A 32 -8.72 6.00 14.75
N TYR A 33 -8.20 4.81 14.42
CA TYR A 33 -8.79 3.99 13.36
C TYR A 33 -10.06 3.25 13.78
N ILE A 34 -10.00 2.56 14.92
CA ILE A 34 -11.08 1.67 15.38
C ILE A 34 -11.49 2.02 16.81
N PHE A 35 -10.52 2.05 17.73
CA PHE A 35 -10.80 2.28 19.15
C PHE A 35 -10.66 3.76 19.47
N HIS A 36 -11.77 4.38 19.87
CA HIS A 36 -11.82 5.77 20.30
C HIS A 36 -11.02 5.95 21.61
N MET A 37 -10.18 6.98 21.66
CA MET A 37 -9.40 7.39 22.83
C MET A 37 -8.40 6.33 23.29
N ARG A 38 -7.30 6.22 22.54
CA ARG A 38 -6.15 5.38 22.92
C ARG A 38 -5.43 5.96 24.15
N PRO A 39 -4.83 5.12 25.01
CA PRO A 39 -4.02 5.61 26.13
C PRO A 39 -2.91 6.54 25.64
N ILE A 40 -2.71 7.68 26.32
CA ILE A 40 -1.74 8.72 25.90
C ILE A 40 -0.30 8.16 25.83
N ALA A 41 0.04 7.25 26.73
CA ALA A 41 1.36 6.61 26.77
C ALA A 41 1.55 5.51 25.72
N GLN A 42 0.54 5.18 24.90
CA GLN A 42 0.65 4.14 23.89
C GLN A 42 1.53 4.61 22.73
N HIS A 43 2.62 3.89 22.51
CA HIS A 43 3.51 4.14 21.38
C HIS A 43 2.76 3.96 20.05
N CYS A 44 2.83 4.98 19.20
CA CYS A 44 2.35 4.93 17.82
C CYS A 44 3.56 4.61 16.92
N PRO A 45 3.56 3.48 16.21
CA PRO A 45 4.68 3.15 15.35
C PRO A 45 4.82 4.18 14.23
N LYS A 46 6.06 4.57 13.93
CA LYS A 46 6.36 5.40 12.76
C LYS A 46 6.19 4.57 11.48
N SER A 47 6.10 5.22 10.32
CA SER A 47 5.87 4.56 9.02
C SER A 47 6.82 3.37 8.81
N HIS A 48 8.13 3.61 8.91
CA HIS A 48 9.15 2.59 8.71
C HIS A 48 9.12 1.44 9.73
N GLU A 49 8.55 1.65 10.92
CA GLU A 49 8.39 0.58 11.93
C GLU A 49 7.20 -0.30 11.58
N LEU A 50 6.10 0.32 11.14
CA LEU A 50 4.92 -0.38 10.68
C LEU A 50 5.23 -1.19 9.41
N ASP A 51 5.99 -0.63 8.47
CA ASP A 51 6.43 -1.32 7.25
C ASP A 51 7.26 -2.56 7.60
N ARG A 52 8.27 -2.41 8.46
CA ARG A 52 9.10 -3.54 8.93
C ARG A 52 8.28 -4.59 9.66
N TRP A 53 7.25 -4.19 10.38
CA TRP A 53 6.35 -5.11 11.06
C TRP A 53 5.55 -5.96 10.07
N TYR A 54 5.00 -5.34 9.01
CA TYR A 54 4.30 -6.06 7.95
C TYR A 54 5.23 -6.97 7.14
N ILE A 55 6.43 -6.50 6.78
CA ILE A 55 7.45 -7.32 6.10
C ILE A 55 7.73 -8.60 6.89
N LYS A 56 8.04 -8.47 8.19
CA LYS A 56 8.26 -9.65 9.06
C LYS A 56 7.03 -10.56 9.12
N LEU A 57 5.82 -10.00 9.12
CA LEU A 57 4.59 -10.79 9.10
C LEU A 57 4.47 -11.59 7.80
N LEU A 58 4.72 -10.96 6.65
CA LEU A 58 4.64 -11.57 5.34
C LEU A 58 5.75 -12.61 5.10
N ASP A 59 6.95 -12.39 5.64
CA ASP A 59 8.03 -13.38 5.61
C ASP A 59 7.59 -14.69 6.27
N VAL A 60 6.97 -14.61 7.45
CA VAL A 60 6.42 -15.83 8.09
C VAL A 60 5.23 -16.40 7.34
N ALA A 61 4.37 -15.57 6.74
CA ALA A 61 3.29 -16.08 5.90
C ALA A 61 3.84 -16.86 4.69
N LYS A 62 4.98 -16.41 4.13
CA LYS A 62 5.67 -17.09 3.03
C LYS A 62 6.33 -18.39 3.50
N ASP A 63 7.03 -18.37 4.64
CA ASP A 63 7.66 -19.54 5.23
C ASP A 63 6.64 -20.62 5.62
N GLU A 64 5.49 -20.22 6.16
CA GLU A 64 4.34 -21.10 6.49
C GLU A 64 3.52 -21.49 5.23
N ARG A 65 3.94 -21.07 4.02
CA ARG A 65 3.27 -21.34 2.73
C ARG A 65 1.81 -20.87 2.65
N ILE A 66 1.48 -19.82 3.41
CA ILE A 66 0.17 -19.17 3.35
C ILE A 66 0.09 -18.26 2.12
N ILE A 67 1.19 -17.60 1.75
CA ILE A 67 1.32 -16.78 0.54
C ILE A 67 2.50 -17.26 -0.30
N GLU A 68 2.49 -16.96 -1.59
CA GLU A 68 3.56 -17.33 -2.52
C GLU A 68 4.65 -16.25 -2.59
N SER A 69 4.23 -15.01 -2.78
CA SER A 69 5.10 -13.84 -2.86
C SER A 69 4.39 -12.59 -2.35
N TYR A 70 5.16 -11.54 -2.11
CA TYR A 70 4.64 -10.19 -1.88
C TYR A 70 5.62 -9.18 -2.49
N GLU A 71 5.09 -8.05 -2.94
CA GLU A 71 5.86 -6.93 -3.47
C GLU A 71 5.46 -5.66 -2.72
N SER A 72 6.37 -4.68 -2.66
CA SER A 72 6.10 -3.37 -2.08
C SER A 72 6.11 -2.29 -3.15
N ASN A 73 5.12 -1.41 -3.09
CA ASN A 73 4.98 -0.28 -3.99
C ASN A 73 5.67 0.98 -3.43
N ALA A 74 6.07 0.94 -2.16
CA ALA A 74 6.80 2.03 -1.54
C ALA A 74 8.24 2.01 -2.03
N GLN A 75 8.72 3.15 -2.53
CA GLN A 75 10.14 3.36 -2.76
C GLN A 75 10.86 3.14 -1.43
N THR A 76 11.69 2.11 -1.34
CA THR A 76 12.49 1.87 -0.14
C THR A 76 13.59 2.92 -0.09
N ASP A 77 13.74 3.64 1.03
CA ASP A 77 14.77 4.67 1.25
C ASP A 77 16.23 4.13 1.19
N GLN A 78 16.41 2.83 0.92
CA GLN A 78 17.71 2.14 0.91
C GLN A 78 18.36 2.07 -0.49
N ILE A 79 17.95 2.91 -1.45
CA ILE A 79 18.64 2.98 -2.75
C ILE A 79 19.89 3.86 -2.58
N PRO A 80 21.11 3.34 -2.81
CA PRO A 80 22.31 4.17 -2.86
C PRO A 80 22.12 5.26 -3.92
N ALA A 81 22.52 6.50 -3.61
CA ALA A 81 22.29 7.69 -4.44
C ALA A 81 22.78 7.57 -5.91
N ASP A 82 23.64 6.59 -6.21
CA ASP A 82 24.23 6.32 -7.52
C ASP A 82 23.36 5.43 -8.45
N GLN A 83 22.24 4.86 -7.98
CA GLN A 83 21.32 4.10 -8.85
C GLN A 83 20.14 4.95 -9.33
N PRO A 84 19.68 4.76 -10.58
CA PRO A 84 18.54 5.49 -11.11
C PRO A 84 17.33 5.33 -10.18
N ARG A 85 16.70 6.46 -9.88
CA ARG A 85 15.81 6.72 -8.73
C ARG A 85 14.46 5.99 -8.75
N ALA A 86 14.32 4.94 -9.53
CA ALA A 86 13.09 4.18 -9.65
C ALA A 86 13.41 2.70 -9.48
N LYS A 87 13.21 2.16 -8.27
CA LYS A 87 12.64 0.81 -8.26
C LYS A 87 11.31 0.96 -9.00
N PRO A 88 11.13 0.26 -10.14
CA PRO A 88 9.87 0.34 -10.86
C PRO A 88 8.74 -0.04 -9.89
N LEU A 89 7.55 0.52 -10.10
CA LEU A 89 6.36 0.04 -9.37
C LEU A 89 6.31 -1.50 -9.47
N PRO A 90 5.64 -2.21 -8.55
CA PRO A 90 5.49 -3.67 -8.68
C PRO A 90 5.03 -4.06 -10.10
N SER A 91 5.51 -5.20 -10.59
CA SER A 91 5.17 -5.70 -11.92
C SER A 91 3.65 -5.91 -12.08
N SER A 92 2.96 -6.21 -10.98
CA SER A 92 1.50 -6.30 -10.89
C SER A 92 0.73 -4.99 -11.16
N LEU A 93 1.39 -3.82 -11.11
CA LEU A 93 0.82 -2.54 -11.56
C LEU A 93 1.10 -2.25 -13.03
N PHE A 94 1.84 -3.12 -13.71
CA PHE A 94 2.24 -3.00 -15.11
C PHE A 94 1.66 -4.14 -15.94
N GLY A 95 1.31 -3.87 -17.21
CA GLY A 95 0.93 -4.92 -18.15
C GLY A 95 2.14 -5.77 -18.56
N GLU A 96 1.90 -6.99 -19.05
CA GLU A 96 2.92 -7.98 -19.42
C GLU A 96 3.94 -7.50 -20.48
N SER A 97 3.67 -6.41 -21.20
CA SER A 97 4.42 -6.00 -22.40
C SER A 97 5.01 -4.59 -22.39
N GLY A 98 5.02 -3.86 -21.26
CA GLY A 98 5.69 -2.54 -21.18
C GLY A 98 5.01 -1.39 -21.96
N GLU A 99 3.74 -1.56 -22.34
CA GLU A 99 2.92 -0.50 -22.96
C GLU A 99 2.65 0.67 -22.00
N PRO A 100 2.50 1.92 -22.50
CA PRO A 100 2.13 3.08 -21.69
C PRO A 100 0.78 2.85 -20.98
N GLN A 101 0.77 3.20 -19.69
CA GLN A 101 -0.19 2.76 -18.67
C GLN A 101 -1.67 2.97 -19.02
N SER A 102 -2.49 1.99 -18.63
CA SER A 102 -3.91 2.20 -18.36
C SER A 102 -4.18 1.94 -16.88
N PHE A 103 -4.62 2.96 -16.14
CA PHE A 103 -5.08 2.85 -14.74
C PHE A 103 -6.29 1.91 -14.57
N LYS A 104 -6.86 1.41 -15.68
CA LYS A 104 -7.92 0.40 -15.70
C LYS A 104 -7.52 -0.89 -14.99
N ASN A 105 -6.22 -1.24 -15.00
CA ASN A 105 -5.72 -2.48 -14.40
C ASN A 105 -5.28 -2.30 -12.94
N THR A 106 -5.25 -1.07 -12.45
CA THR A 106 -4.95 -0.79 -11.04
C THR A 106 -6.16 -1.14 -10.18
N PRO A 107 -5.98 -1.93 -9.10
CA PRO A 107 -7.06 -2.21 -8.16
C PRO A 107 -7.63 -0.92 -7.58
N GLN A 108 -8.94 -0.71 -7.78
CA GLN A 108 -9.64 0.46 -7.28
C GLN A 108 -10.35 0.11 -5.97
N PHE A 109 -9.74 0.51 -4.86
CA PHE A 109 -10.37 0.40 -3.55
C PHE A 109 -11.09 1.71 -3.21
N PRO A 110 -12.35 1.65 -2.74
CA PRO A 110 -13.04 2.84 -2.27
C PRO A 110 -12.20 3.57 -1.20
N ARG A 111 -12.00 4.87 -1.39
CA ARG A 111 -11.14 5.71 -0.51
C ARG A 111 -9.69 5.23 -0.39
N GLY A 112 -9.23 4.41 -1.33
CA GLY A 112 -7.83 4.00 -1.41
C GLY A 112 -6.93 5.15 -1.88
N PRO A 113 -5.65 5.17 -1.49
CA PRO A 113 -4.74 6.27 -1.81
C PRO A 113 -4.49 6.42 -3.32
N MET A 114 -4.48 5.31 -4.06
CA MET A 114 -4.40 5.33 -5.53
C MET A 114 -5.57 6.07 -6.15
N LEU A 115 -6.79 5.79 -5.72
CA LEU A 115 -7.99 6.43 -6.26
C LEU A 115 -8.00 7.92 -5.91
N MET A 116 -7.66 8.29 -4.66
CA MET A 116 -7.56 9.69 -4.25
C MET A 116 -6.46 10.44 -5.02
N ALA A 117 -5.32 9.81 -5.28
CA ALA A 117 -4.25 10.40 -6.09
C ALA A 117 -4.73 10.63 -7.54
N MET A 118 -5.42 9.66 -8.14
CA MET A 118 -6.00 9.80 -9.47
C MET A 118 -7.03 10.94 -9.52
N GLU A 119 -7.94 11.00 -8.54
CA GLU A 119 -8.94 12.08 -8.42
C GLU A 119 -8.25 13.45 -8.29
N SER A 120 -7.18 13.55 -7.51
CA SER A 120 -6.43 14.80 -7.33
C SER A 120 -5.79 15.27 -8.64
N VAL A 121 -5.17 14.37 -9.40
CA VAL A 121 -4.57 14.68 -10.71
C VAL A 121 -5.63 15.15 -11.71
N LEU A 122 -6.80 14.50 -11.74
CA LEU A 122 -7.90 14.90 -12.63
C LEU A 122 -8.43 16.29 -12.27
N ILE A 123 -8.51 16.60 -10.97
CA ILE A 123 -8.89 17.94 -10.50
C ILE A 123 -7.86 18.96 -10.95
N GLU A 124 -6.57 18.72 -10.73
CA GLU A 124 -5.49 19.62 -11.15
C GLU A 124 -5.53 19.90 -12.66
N GLN A 125 -5.67 18.87 -13.49
CA GLN A 125 -5.80 19.02 -14.95
C GLN A 125 -7.04 19.86 -15.33
N SER A 126 -8.19 19.60 -14.70
CA SER A 126 -9.40 20.39 -14.91
C SER A 126 -9.25 21.86 -14.51
N GLN A 127 -8.40 22.19 -13.53
CA GLN A 127 -8.12 23.58 -13.15
C GLN A 127 -7.16 24.26 -14.14
N LEU A 128 -6.24 23.51 -14.75
CA LEU A 128 -5.34 24.01 -15.80
C LEU A 128 -6.08 24.31 -17.11
N ASP A 129 -7.07 23.49 -17.46
CA ASP A 129 -7.86 23.64 -18.68
C ASP A 129 -9.01 24.68 -18.56
N ALA A 130 -9.17 25.31 -17.39
CA ALA A 130 -10.15 26.35 -17.19
C ALA A 130 -9.77 27.63 -17.98
N PRO A 131 -10.71 28.26 -18.70
CA PRO A 131 -10.42 29.47 -19.46
C PRO A 131 -9.95 30.57 -18.50
N GLN A 132 -8.73 31.04 -18.71
CA GLN A 132 -8.20 32.21 -18.02
C GLN A 132 -9.05 33.43 -18.44
N SER A 133 -9.73 34.04 -17.47
CA SER A 133 -10.57 35.23 -17.66
C SER A 133 -9.75 36.48 -17.98
#